data_AF-A0A2S9FPW6-F1
#
_entry.id   AF-A0A2S9FPW6-F1
#
_cell.length_a   1.000
_cell.length_b   1.000
_cell.length_c   1.000
_cell.angle_alpha   90.00
_cell.angle_beta   90.00
_cell.angle_gamma   90.00
#
_symmetry.space_group_name_H-M   'P 1'
#
loop_
_entity.id
_entity.type
_entity.pdbx_description
1 polymer ?
#
loop_
_entity_poly.entity_id
_entity_poly.type
_entity_poly.pdbx_seq_one_letter_code
_entity_poly.pdbx_strand_id
1 'polypeptide(L)'
;LGVVVTAVHCDVTDRRAVVELFETASGLGTLASVIHTAGVSPSMGDADYVMRTNALGTVNVDETFFASAGEGAAIVNVASMAAHMLPAEIIPTSKFPLALVDPDQFLA
;
A
#
# COMPACT_ATOMS: atom_id res chain seq x y z
N LEU A 1 26.22 -2.30 17.30
CA LEU A 1 25.44 -2.07 16.07
C LEU A 1 23.99 -1.98 16.47
N GLY A 2 23.29 -0.94 16.00
CA GLY A 2 21.88 -0.69 16.30
C GLY A 2 21.29 0.18 15.21
N VAL A 3 19.96 0.25 15.15
CA VAL A 3 19.21 1.11 14.23
C VAL A 3 18.51 2.19 15.04
N VAL A 4 18.47 3.41 14.51
CA VAL A 4 17.62 4.48 15.05
C VAL A 4 16.21 4.24 14.52
N VAL A 5 15.22 4.26 15.41
CA VAL A 5 13.82 3.95 15.08
C VAL A 5 12.94 5.15 15.39
N THR A 6 12.15 5.56 14.40
CA THR A 6 11.06 6.52 14.56
C THR A 6 9.75 5.79 14.30
N ALA A 7 8.87 5.75 15.30
CA ALA A 7 7.54 5.15 15.17
C ALA A 7 6.53 6.21 14.74
N VAL A 8 5.71 5.89 13.73
CA VAL A 8 4.63 6.75 13.22
C VAL A 8 3.38 5.88 13.09
N HIS A 9 2.27 6.34 13.63
CA HIS A 9 0.98 5.70 13.40
C HIS A 9 0.49 6.07 12.01
N CYS A 10 0.24 5.07 11.16
CA CYS A 10 -0.23 5.28 9.81
C CYS A 10 -1.31 4.25 9.50
N ASP A 11 -2.53 4.71 9.22
CA ASP A 11 -3.57 3.90 8.58
C ASP A 11 -3.37 4.01 7.07
N VAL A 12 -3.07 2.90 6.40
CA VAL A 12 -2.79 2.89 4.96
C VAL A 12 -4.04 3.18 4.12
N THR A 13 -5.23 3.06 4.70
CA THR A 13 -6.50 3.43 4.04
C THR A 13 -6.71 4.94 3.98
N ASP A 14 -6.03 5.72 4.84
CA ASP A 14 -6.02 7.18 4.82
C ASP A 14 -4.79 7.69 4.06
N ARG A 15 -5.03 8.20 2.85
CA ARG A 15 -3.97 8.78 2.01
C ARG A 15 -3.21 9.90 2.71
N ARG A 16 -3.84 10.69 3.58
CA ARG A 16 -3.16 11.78 4.29
C ARG A 16 -2.17 11.24 5.31
N ALA A 17 -2.57 10.21 6.06
CA ALA A 17 -1.68 9.54 7.01
C ALA A 17 -0.45 8.94 6.31
N VAL A 18 -0.64 8.38 5.11
CA VAL A 18 0.48 7.88 4.28
C VAL A 18 1.41 9.02 3.83
N VAL A 19 0.87 10.15 3.39
CA VAL A 19 1.70 11.33 3.05
C VAL A 19 2.52 11.81 4.26
N GLU A 20 1.89 11.94 5.43
CA GLU A 20 2.57 12.37 6.66
C GLU A 20 3.68 11.38 7.09
N LEU A 21 3.48 10.07 6.87
CA LEU A 21 4.52 9.06 7.09
C LEU A 21 5.73 9.29 6.17
N PHE A 22 5.50 9.54 4.88
CA PHE A 22 6.59 9.78 3.93
C PHE A 22 7.30 11.11 4.17
N GLU A 23 6.57 12.18 4.50
CA GLU A 23 7.15 13.46 4.91
C GLU A 23 8.05 13.30 6.15
N THR A 24 7.59 12.53 7.14
CA THR A 24 8.39 12.20 8.32
C THR A 24 9.65 11.44 7.92
N ALA A 25 9.54 10.42 7.06
CA ALA A 25 10.69 9.64 6.59
C ALA A 25 11.71 10.49 5.83
N SER A 26 11.24 11.36 4.91
CA SER A 26 12.09 12.30 4.17
C SER A 26 12.79 13.33 5.07
N GLY A 27 12.14 13.73 6.17
CA GLY A 27 12.75 14.59 7.20
C GLY A 27 13.87 13.91 7.99
N LEU A 28 13.89 12.57 8.03
CA LEU A 28 14.94 11.79 8.70
C LEU A 28 16.13 11.46 7.78
N GLY A 29 15.93 11.49 6.46
CA GLY A 29 16.97 11.26 5.47
C GLY A 29 16.44 10.79 4.11
N THR A 30 17.36 10.38 3.23
CA THR A 30 16.99 9.84 1.91
C THR A 30 16.26 8.50 2.04
N LEU A 31 15.08 8.41 1.44
CA LEU A 31 14.31 7.16 1.38
C LEU A 31 15.01 6.16 0.46
N ALA A 32 15.58 5.10 1.06
CA ALA A 32 16.24 4.03 0.31
C ALA A 32 15.25 2.92 -0.09
N SER A 33 14.32 2.56 0.79
CA SER A 33 13.33 1.53 0.49
C SER A 33 12.08 1.61 1.36
N VAL A 34 11.01 0.99 0.86
CA VAL A 34 9.76 0.75 1.60
C VAL A 34 9.46 -0.75 1.57
N ILE A 35 9.08 -1.29 2.72
CA ILE A 35 8.56 -2.66 2.84
C ILE A 35 7.11 -2.53 3.29
N HIS A 36 6.17 -2.62 2.34
CA HIS A 36 4.75 -2.52 2.63
C HIS A 36 4.22 -3.89 3.08
N THR A 37 4.06 -4.04 4.38
CA THR A 37 3.59 -5.27 5.04
C THR A 37 2.18 -5.14 5.59
N ALA A 38 1.58 -3.94 5.54
CA ALA A 38 0.24 -3.72 6.03
C ALA A 38 -0.74 -4.51 5.16
N GLY A 39 -1.53 -5.36 5.80
CA GLY A 39 -2.48 -6.22 5.13
C GLY A 39 -3.26 -7.05 6.14
N VAL A 40 -4.48 -7.42 5.77
CA VAL A 40 -5.41 -8.19 6.59
C VAL A 40 -5.91 -9.42 5.83
N SER A 41 -6.32 -10.44 6.58
CA SER A 41 -6.89 -11.67 6.00
C SER A 41 -8.42 -11.70 6.13
N PRO A 42 -9.11 -12.58 5.37
CA PRO A 42 -10.57 -12.74 5.49
C PRO A 42 -11.05 -13.14 6.89
N SER A 43 -10.17 -13.61 7.78
CA SER A 43 -10.51 -13.91 9.17
C SER A 43 -10.47 -12.68 10.09
N MET A 44 -9.95 -11.55 9.61
CA MET A 44 -9.77 -10.31 10.39
C MET A 44 -10.86 -9.27 10.13
N GLY A 45 -11.68 -9.45 9.09
CA GLY A 45 -12.77 -8.54 8.76
C GLY A 45 -13.48 -8.94 7.47
N ASP A 46 -14.42 -8.11 7.06
CA ASP A 46 -15.21 -8.33 5.85
C ASP A 46 -14.43 -8.00 4.56
N ALA A 47 -15.05 -8.26 3.42
CA ALA A 47 -14.43 -8.04 2.11
C ALA A 47 -14.11 -6.56 1.86
N ASP A 48 -14.95 -5.63 2.34
CA ASP A 48 -14.71 -4.19 2.20
C ASP A 48 -13.45 -3.78 2.97
N TYR A 49 -13.30 -4.24 4.21
CA TYR A 49 -12.10 -4.00 5.00
C TYR A 49 -10.83 -4.58 4.36
N VAL A 50 -10.92 -5.80 3.81
CA VAL A 50 -9.81 -6.42 3.07
C VAL A 50 -9.46 -5.62 1.82
N MET A 51 -10.45 -5.18 1.04
CA MET A 51 -10.22 -4.41 -0.18
C MET A 51 -9.64 -3.02 0.10
N ARG A 52 -10.18 -2.29 1.09
CA ARG A 52 -9.64 -0.98 1.49
C ARG A 52 -8.20 -1.09 1.98
N THR A 53 -7.90 -2.09 2.81
CA THR A 53 -6.56 -2.23 3.39
C THR A 53 -5.56 -2.76 2.36
N ASN A 54 -5.86 -3.89 1.72
CA ASN A 54 -4.87 -4.61 0.91
C ASN A 54 -4.75 -4.05 -0.51
N ALA A 55 -5.83 -3.51 -1.08
CA ALA A 55 -5.82 -2.96 -2.44
C ALA A 55 -5.65 -1.44 -2.43
N LEU A 56 -6.61 -0.70 -1.85
CA LEU A 56 -6.53 0.77 -1.81
C LEU A 56 -5.35 1.26 -0.95
N GLY A 57 -5.06 0.60 0.17
CA GLY A 57 -3.91 0.93 1.00
C GLY A 57 -2.58 0.76 0.29
N THR A 58 -2.43 -0.31 -0.50
CA THR A 58 -1.26 -0.50 -1.38
C THR A 58 -1.14 0.64 -2.39
N VAL A 59 -2.25 1.04 -3.05
CA VAL A 59 -2.24 2.17 -4.00
C VAL A 59 -1.80 3.46 -3.32
N ASN A 60 -2.32 3.76 -2.13
CA ASN A 60 -1.91 4.97 -1.39
C ASN A 60 -0.41 4.99 -1.10
N VAL A 61 0.16 3.85 -0.68
CA VAL A 61 1.59 3.72 -0.37
C VAL A 61 2.45 3.77 -1.64
N ASP A 62 2.08 3.03 -2.68
CA ASP A 62 2.84 2.95 -3.93
C ASP A 62 2.86 4.30 -4.66
N GLU A 63 1.74 5.01 -4.72
CA GLU A 63 1.68 6.32 -5.38
C GLU A 63 2.46 7.39 -4.60
N THR A 64 2.42 7.34 -3.25
CA THR A 64 3.21 8.25 -2.42
C THR A 64 4.70 7.92 -2.49
N PHE A 65 5.05 6.63 -2.56
CA PHE A 65 6.39 6.17 -2.83
C PHE A 65 6.88 6.66 -4.19
N PHE A 66 6.11 6.47 -5.26
CA PHE A 66 6.47 6.91 -6.60
C PHE A 66 6.74 8.42 -6.66
N ALA A 67 5.96 9.22 -5.94
CA ALA A 67 6.15 10.67 -5.86
C ALA A 67 7.42 11.09 -5.07
N SER A 68 7.90 10.24 -4.16
CA SER A 68 8.96 10.57 -3.19
C SER A 68 10.28 9.82 -3.44
N ALA A 69 10.26 8.75 -4.24
CA ALA A 69 11.37 7.85 -4.48
C ALA A 69 12.49 8.53 -5.27
N GLY A 70 13.70 8.52 -4.70
CA GLY A 70 14.92 8.93 -5.39
C GLY A 70 15.48 7.82 -6.29
N GLU A 71 16.53 8.13 -7.04
CA GLU A 71 17.25 7.14 -7.84
C GLU A 71 17.76 5.97 -6.97
N GLY A 72 17.49 4.74 -7.41
CA GLY A 72 17.88 3.53 -6.71
C GLY A 72 16.97 3.12 -5.55
N ALA A 73 15.93 3.89 -5.23
CA ALA A 73 14.95 3.49 -4.22
C ALA A 73 14.08 2.32 -4.71
N ALA A 74 13.67 1.46 -3.78
CA ALA A 74 12.85 0.28 -4.09
C ALA A 74 11.69 0.10 -3.11
N ILE A 75 10.55 -0.38 -3.62
CA ILE A 75 9.41 -0.80 -2.79
C ILE A 75 9.19 -2.30 -2.92
N VAL A 76 8.90 -2.95 -1.80
CA VAL A 76 8.54 -4.37 -1.70
C VAL A 76 7.14 -4.48 -1.12
N ASN A 77 6.20 -4.98 -1.93
CA ASN A 77 4.83 -5.23 -1.53
C ASN A 77 4.65 -6.69 -1.11
N VAL A 78 4.25 -6.93 0.14
CA VAL A 78 4.03 -8.28 0.67
C VAL A 78 2.63 -8.74 0.30
N ALA A 79 2.55 -9.57 -0.75
CA ALA A 79 1.31 -10.19 -1.22
C ALA A 79 1.07 -11.57 -0.58
N SER A 80 0.01 -12.26 -1.04
CA SER A 80 -0.36 -13.59 -0.58
C SER A 80 -0.46 -14.59 -1.74
N MET A 81 -0.06 -15.83 -1.46
CA MET A 81 -0.30 -17.01 -2.31
C MET A 81 -1.77 -17.14 -2.76
N ALA A 82 -2.72 -16.62 -1.99
CA ALA A 82 -4.14 -16.68 -2.30
C ALA A 82 -4.50 -16.08 -3.67
N ALA A 83 -3.78 -15.04 -4.11
CA ALA A 83 -3.98 -14.43 -5.42
C ALA A 83 -3.71 -15.41 -6.59
N HIS A 84 -2.87 -16.43 -6.37
CA HIS A 84 -2.54 -17.46 -7.37
C HIS A 84 -3.45 -18.69 -7.30
N MET A 85 -4.29 -18.81 -6.27
CA MET A 85 -5.23 -19.94 -6.14
C MET A 85 -6.53 -19.72 -6.93
N LEU A 86 -6.82 -18.47 -7.31
CA LEU A 86 -8.00 -18.10 -8.07
C LEU A 86 -7.74 -18.24 -9.58
N PRO A 87 -8.72 -18.71 -10.38
CA PRO A 87 -8.62 -18.67 -11.84
C PRO A 87 -8.36 -17.26 -12.35
N ALA A 88 -7.53 -17.11 -13.38
CA ALA A 88 -7.18 -15.79 -13.92
C ALA A 88 -8.40 -15.06 -14.49
N GLU A 89 -9.39 -15.81 -14.97
CA GLU A 89 -10.62 -15.31 -15.61
C GLU A 89 -11.54 -14.56 -14.65
N ILE A 90 -11.39 -14.77 -13.33
CA ILE A 90 -12.22 -14.10 -12.31
C ILE A 90 -11.54 -12.86 -11.71
N ILE A 91 -10.29 -12.57 -12.09
CA ILE A 91 -9.58 -11.37 -11.64
C ILE A 91 -10.15 -10.17 -12.40
N PRO A 92 -10.71 -9.14 -11.72
CA PRO A 92 -11.38 -8.01 -12.36
C PRO A 92 -10.36 -6.97 -12.90
N THR A 93 -9.46 -7.39 -13.79
CA THR A 93 -8.37 -6.56 -14.33
C THR A 93 -8.87 -5.28 -15.03
N SER A 94 -10.09 -5.31 -15.57
CA SER A 94 -10.74 -4.13 -16.16
C SER A 94 -11.00 -3.00 -15.16
N LYS A 95 -11.06 -3.30 -13.85
CA LYS A 95 -11.22 -2.30 -12.78
C LYS A 95 -9.90 -1.69 -12.33
N PHE A 96 -8.75 -2.31 -12.58
CA PHE A 96 -7.46 -1.85 -12.04
C PHE A 96 -7.09 -0.40 -12.39
N PRO A 97 -7.36 0.11 -13.62
CA PRO A 97 -7.09 1.51 -13.92
C PRO A 97 -7.86 2.50 -13.03
N LEU A 98 -9.02 2.09 -12.49
CA LEU A 98 -9.83 2.93 -11.60
C LEU A 98 -9.13 3.20 -10.27
N ALA A 99 -8.21 2.32 -9.84
CA ALA A 99 -7.47 2.49 -8.60
C ALA A 99 -6.76 3.86 -8.49
N LEU A 100 -6.32 4.41 -9.62
CA LEU A 100 -5.58 5.67 -9.69
C LEU A 100 -6.46 6.91 -9.88
N VAL A 101 -7.71 6.74 -10.33
CA VAL A 101 -8.56 7.85 -10.80
C VAL A 101 -9.91 7.95 -10.09
N ASP A 102 -10.46 6.83 -9.63
CA ASP A 102 -11.76 6.74 -8.98
C ASP A 102 -11.76 5.58 -7.96
N PRO A 103 -11.26 5.82 -6.73
CA PRO A 103 -11.20 4.80 -5.68
C PRO A 103 -12.56 4.21 -5.31
N ASP A 104 -13.63 5.00 -5.40
CA ASP A 104 -14.98 4.54 -5.08
C ASP A 104 -15.45 3.52 -6.12
N GLN A 105 -15.25 3.78 -7.42
CA GLN A 105 -15.55 2.80 -8.47
C GLN A 105 -14.60 1.61 -8.49
N PHE A 106 -13.35 1.79 -8.06
CA PHE A 106 -12.40 0.69 -7.91
C PHE A 106 -12.86 -0.34 -6.86
N LEU A 107 -13.46 0.15 -5.77
CA LEU A 107 -13.94 -0.67 -4.65
C LEU A 107 -15.38 -1.20 -4.83
N ALA A 108 -16.16 -0.61 -5.74
CA ALA A 108 -17.53 -1.03 -6.08
C ALA A 108 -17.61 -2.40 -6.76
#